data_AF-A0AAN0KGN3-F1
#
_entry.id   AF-A0AAN0KGN3-F1
#
_cell.length_a   1.000
_cell.length_b   1.000
_cell.length_c   1.000
_cell.angle_alpha   90.00
_cell.angle_beta   90.00
_cell.angle_gamma   90.00
#
_symmetry.space_group_name_H-M   'P 1'
#
loop_
_entity.id
_entity.type
_entity.pdbx_description
1 polymer ?
#
loop_
_entity_poly.entity_id
_entity_poly.type
_entity_poly.pdbx_seq_one_letter_code
_entity_poly.pdbx_strand_id
1 'polypeptide(L)'
;MNYWIKAIAFDSLLALALYAWLVAGMDGAGRVALFFLWFTAVMRILVGLLGNKTMFKEIRPTGFGVYHAVTDLVVVCLIVWVGHLWLGAILAIGYFLVEAARQKEPIAKEAA
;
A
#
# COMPACT_ATOMS: atom_id res chain seq x y z
N MET A 1 3.40 -18.85 -7.08
CA MET A 1 1.93 -18.98 -6.88
C MET A 1 1.48 -18.42 -5.54
N ASN A 2 2.06 -18.84 -4.41
CA ASN A 2 1.66 -18.37 -3.07
C ASN A 2 1.73 -16.84 -2.88
N TYR A 3 2.67 -16.15 -3.55
CA TYR A 3 2.83 -14.70 -3.46
C TYR A 3 1.64 -13.93 -4.08
N TRP A 4 1.18 -14.37 -5.26
CA TRP A 4 0.00 -13.80 -5.94
C TRP A 4 -1.28 -14.03 -5.16
N ILE A 5 -1.48 -15.22 -4.59
CA ILE A 5 -2.68 -15.56 -3.82
C ILE A 5 -2.80 -14.65 -2.59
N LYS A 6 -1.69 -14.43 -1.86
CA LYS A 6 -1.71 -13.55 -0.68
C LYS A 6 -2.05 -12.10 -1.03
N ALA A 7 -1.45 -11.57 -2.11
CA ALA A 7 -1.73 -10.21 -2.57
C ALA A 7 -3.19 -10.05 -3.00
N ILE A 8 -3.69 -10.95 -3.86
CA ILE A 8 -5.07 -10.92 -4.35
C ILE A 8 -6.06 -11.09 -3.21
N ALA A 9 -5.79 -11.97 -2.24
CA ALA A 9 -6.67 -12.17 -1.09
C ALA A 9 -6.78 -10.91 -0.23
N PHE A 10 -5.66 -10.23 0.02
CA PHE A 10 -5.65 -8.97 0.77
C PHE A 10 -6.40 -7.85 0.00
N ASP A 11 -6.11 -7.70 -1.29
CA ASP A 11 -6.76 -6.69 -2.15
C ASP A 11 -8.27 -6.96 -2.26
N SER A 12 -8.67 -8.23 -2.34
CA SER A 12 -10.09 -8.63 -2.37
C SER A 12 -10.80 -8.32 -1.05
N LEU A 13 -10.13 -8.54 0.09
CA LEU A 13 -10.68 -8.23 1.41
C LEU A 13 -10.85 -6.72 1.60
N LEU A 14 -9.85 -5.93 1.18
CA LEU A 14 -9.95 -4.48 1.19
C LEU A 14 -11.05 -3.98 0.25
N ALA A 15 -11.12 -4.52 -0.97
CA ALA A 15 -12.16 -4.18 -1.94
C ALA A 15 -13.57 -4.52 -1.43
N LEU A 16 -13.74 -5.67 -0.76
CA LEU A 16 -15.01 -6.05 -0.14
C LEU A 16 -15.40 -5.10 0.99
N ALA A 17 -14.45 -4.71 1.84
CA ALA A 17 -14.70 -3.74 2.92
C ALA A 17 -15.08 -2.36 2.36
N LEU A 18 -14.40 -1.90 1.30
CA LEU A 18 -14.74 -0.66 0.60
C LEU A 18 -16.12 -0.76 -0.08
N TYR A 19 -16.44 -1.88 -0.73
CA TYR A 19 -17.76 -2.09 -1.33
C TYR A 19 -18.88 -2.07 -0.28
N ALA A 20 -18.70 -2.80 0.83
CA ALA A 20 -19.66 -2.83 1.93
C ALA A 20 -19.88 -1.43 2.52
N TRP A 21 -18.85 -0.61 2.59
CA TRP A 21 -18.98 0.77 3.03
C TRP A 21 -19.69 1.66 1.99
N LEU A 22 -19.15 1.72 0.77
CA LEU A 22 -19.55 2.72 -0.23
C LEU A 22 -20.85 2.41 -0.94
N VAL A 23 -21.18 1.13 -1.06
CA VAL A 23 -22.39 0.68 -1.77
C VAL A 23 -23.46 0.22 -0.80
N ALA A 24 -23.09 -0.58 0.21
CA ALA A 24 -24.06 -1.11 1.18
C ALA A 24 -24.28 -0.18 2.39
N GLY A 25 -23.56 0.95 2.49
CA GLY A 25 -23.73 1.94 3.56
C GLY A 25 -23.32 1.42 4.95
N MET A 26 -22.51 0.37 5.01
CA MET A 26 -22.09 -0.22 6.28
C MET A 26 -20.93 0.58 6.89
N ASP A 27 -21.25 1.54 7.75
CA ASP A 27 -20.25 2.40 8.43
C ASP A 27 -19.16 1.60 9.17
N GLY A 28 -19.53 0.46 9.75
CA GLY A 28 -18.57 -0.45 10.41
C GLY A 28 -17.48 -0.95 9.46
N ALA A 29 -17.85 -1.32 8.23
CA ALA A 29 -16.89 -1.75 7.21
C ALA A 29 -15.98 -0.59 6.79
N GLY A 30 -16.53 0.62 6.70
CA GLY A 30 -15.77 1.83 6.39
C GLY A 30 -14.70 2.13 7.43
N ARG A 31 -15.03 2.04 8.71
CA ARG A 31 -14.06 2.24 9.82
C ARG A 31 -12.92 1.23 9.76
N VAL A 32 -13.23 -0.05 9.48
CA VAL A 32 -12.22 -1.10 9.33
C VAL A 32 -11.33 -0.82 8.12
N ALA A 33 -11.91 -0.48 6.96
CA ALA A 33 -11.16 -0.15 5.76
C ALA A 33 -10.23 1.06 5.99
N LEU A 34 -10.76 2.15 6.55
CA LEU A 34 -9.97 3.35 6.86
C LEU A 34 -8.84 3.05 7.85
N PHE A 35 -9.09 2.24 8.88
CA PHE A 35 -8.06 1.83 9.82
C PHE A 35 -6.91 1.10 9.11
N PHE A 36 -7.22 0.10 8.28
CA PHE A 36 -6.21 -0.63 7.52
C PHE A 36 -5.44 0.26 6.53
N LEU A 37 -6.12 1.20 5.90
CA LEU A 37 -5.49 2.14 4.97
C LEU A 37 -4.55 3.11 5.69
N TRP A 38 -4.95 3.66 6.84
CA TRP A 38 -4.07 4.48 7.68
C TRP A 38 -2.85 3.70 8.16
N PHE A 39 -3.08 2.48 8.66
CA PHE A 39 -2.00 1.59 9.07
C PHE A 39 -1.01 1.34 7.92
N THR A 40 -1.54 1.02 6.73
CA THR A 40 -0.72 0.81 5.53
C THR A 40 0.04 2.07 5.13
N ALA A 41 -0.59 3.24 5.18
CA ALA A 41 0.04 4.51 4.86
C ALA A 41 1.22 4.83 5.78
N VAL A 42 1.04 4.65 7.10
CA VAL A 42 2.08 4.84 8.11
C VAL A 42 3.24 3.86 7.88
N MET A 43 2.93 2.58 7.68
CA MET A 43 3.96 1.57 7.41
C MET A 43 4.75 1.88 6.14
N ARG A 44 4.10 2.35 5.07
CA ARG A 44 4.77 2.77 3.83
C ARG A 44 5.72 3.95 4.06
N ILE A 45 5.32 4.94 4.85
CA ILE A 45 6.20 6.07 5.19
C ILE A 45 7.41 5.57 5.98
N LEU A 46 7.21 4.74 7.01
CA LEU A 46 8.31 4.19 7.81
C LEU A 46 9.29 3.38 6.95
N VAL A 47 8.76 2.46 6.14
CA VAL A 47 9.56 1.64 5.22
C VAL A 47 10.25 2.50 4.17
N GLY A 48 9.60 3.55 3.68
CA GLY A 48 10.17 4.44 2.67
C GLY A 48 11.28 5.35 3.21
N LEU A 49 11.19 5.79 4.46
CA LEU A 49 12.21 6.63 5.09
C LEU A 49 13.40 5.81 5.61
N LEU A 50 13.12 4.68 6.26
CA LEU A 50 14.11 3.85 6.96
C LEU A 50 14.66 2.72 6.09
N GLY A 51 13.92 2.30 5.06
CA GLY A 51 14.30 1.19 4.21
C GLY A 51 15.41 1.53 3.22
N ASN A 52 16.02 0.47 2.68
CA ASN A 52 17.03 0.54 1.62
C ASN A 52 16.90 -0.69 0.71
N LYS A 53 17.65 -0.74 -0.39
CA LYS A 53 17.61 -1.84 -1.37
C LYS A 53 17.83 -3.23 -0.76
N THR A 54 18.54 -3.35 0.35
CA THR A 54 18.81 -4.64 1.02
C THR A 54 17.58 -5.24 1.72
N MET A 55 16.59 -4.42 2.09
CA MET A 55 15.33 -4.87 2.67
C MET A 55 14.36 -5.43 1.63
N PHE A 56 14.62 -5.21 0.34
CA PHE A 56 13.74 -5.60 -0.76
C PHE A 56 14.36 -6.69 -1.67
N LYS A 57 15.25 -7.51 -1.12
CA LYS A 57 16.01 -8.55 -1.85
C LYS A 57 15.14 -9.64 -2.52
N GLU A 58 13.87 -9.75 -2.16
CA GLU A 58 12.98 -10.74 -2.79
C GLU A 58 12.72 -10.40 -4.26
N ILE A 59 13.01 -11.38 -5.12
CA ILE A 59 12.70 -11.31 -6.56
C ILE A 59 11.18 -11.33 -6.70
N ARG A 60 10.60 -10.16 -6.99
CA ARG A 60 9.19 -10.05 -7.34
C ARG A 60 8.93 -10.77 -8.66
N PRO A 61 7.82 -11.51 -8.79
CA PRO A 61 7.39 -12.02 -10.10
C PRO A 61 7.26 -10.87 -11.11
N THR A 62 7.59 -11.14 -12.37
CA THR A 62 7.42 -10.18 -13.47
C THR A 62 5.98 -9.65 -13.48
N GLY A 63 5.82 -8.33 -13.59
CA GLY A 63 4.50 -7.66 -13.60
C GLY A 63 3.88 -7.37 -12.23
N PHE A 64 4.42 -7.92 -11.14
CA PHE A 64 3.87 -7.70 -9.79
C PHE A 64 3.98 -6.24 -9.32
N GLY A 65 5.05 -5.54 -9.74
CA GLY A 65 5.20 -4.10 -9.46
C GLY A 65 4.09 -3.26 -10.12
N VAL A 66 3.74 -3.58 -11.36
CA VAL A 66 2.67 -2.89 -12.11
C VAL A 66 1.32 -3.18 -11.49
N TYR A 67 1.05 -4.44 -11.12
CA TYR A 67 -0.18 -4.82 -10.43
C TYR A 67 -0.40 -3.98 -9.16
N HIS A 68 0.59 -3.91 -8.27
CA HIS A 68 0.48 -3.09 -7.06
C HIS A 68 0.32 -1.60 -7.34
N ALA A 69 1.03 -1.06 -8.33
CA ALA A 69 0.89 0.34 -8.70
C ALA A 69 -0.54 0.67 -9.14
N VAL A 70 -1.16 -0.21 -9.94
CA VAL A 70 -2.54 -0.05 -10.40
C VAL A 70 -3.53 -0.19 -9.25
N THR A 71 -3.40 -1.22 -8.39
CA THR A 71 -4.27 -1.38 -7.22
C THR A 71 -4.18 -0.16 -6.30
N ASP A 72 -2.96 0.32 -6.01
CA ASP A 72 -2.75 1.47 -5.15
C ASP A 72 -3.38 2.74 -5.73
N LEU A 73 -3.24 2.97 -7.04
CA LEU A 73 -3.88 4.09 -7.72
C LEU A 73 -5.40 4.04 -7.59
N VAL A 74 -6.00 2.86 -7.80
CA VAL A 74 -7.46 2.68 -7.67
C VAL A 74 -7.90 2.98 -6.23
N VAL A 75 -7.19 2.45 -5.23
CA VAL A 75 -7.49 2.69 -3.82
C VAL A 75 -7.39 4.18 -3.48
N VAL A 76 -6.33 4.87 -3.93
CA VAL A 76 -6.15 6.31 -3.72
C VAL A 76 -7.32 7.10 -4.33
N CYS A 77 -7.68 6.81 -5.58
CA CYS A 77 -8.81 7.46 -6.26
C CYS A 77 -10.12 7.25 -5.50
N LEU A 78 -10.41 6.03 -5.04
CA LEU A 78 -11.62 5.72 -4.27
C LEU A 78 -11.66 6.47 -2.94
N ILE A 79 -10.53 6.56 -2.24
CA ILE A 79 -10.44 7.24 -0.94
C ILE A 79 -10.58 8.76 -1.07
N VAL A 80 -9.99 9.33 -2.13
CA VAL A 80 -10.19 10.73 -2.50
C VAL A 80 -11.65 11.01 -2.84
N TRP A 81 -12.27 10.14 -3.64
CA TRP A 81 -13.68 10.27 -4.03
C TRP A 81 -14.64 10.37 -2.84
N VAL A 82 -14.36 9.64 -1.76
CA VAL A 82 -15.20 9.61 -0.56
C VAL A 82 -14.85 10.71 0.45
N GLY A 83 -14.03 11.69 0.04
CA GLY A 83 -13.71 12.89 0.82
C GLY A 83 -12.47 12.79 1.70
N HIS A 84 -11.78 11.65 1.73
CA HIS A 84 -10.57 11.46 2.55
C HIS A 84 -9.29 11.88 1.82
N LEU A 85 -9.23 13.14 1.38
CA LEU A 85 -8.12 13.71 0.59
C LEU A 85 -6.75 13.51 1.25
N TRP A 86 -6.64 13.77 2.56
CA TRP A 86 -5.39 13.62 3.30
C TRP A 86 -4.88 12.18 3.29
N LEU A 87 -5.75 11.21 3.54
CA LEU A 87 -5.37 9.80 3.53
C LEU A 87 -4.94 9.38 2.12
N GLY A 88 -5.67 9.79 1.08
CA GLY A 88 -5.31 9.53 -0.31
C GLY A 88 -3.92 10.09 -0.67
N ALA A 89 -3.63 11.34 -0.28
CA ALA A 89 -2.32 11.95 -0.49
C ALA A 89 -1.20 11.21 0.26
N ILE A 90 -1.41 10.85 1.53
CA ILE A 90 -0.42 10.15 2.34
C ILE A 90 -0.15 8.74 1.78
N LEU A 91 -1.18 8.03 1.31
CA LEU A 91 -1.02 6.73 0.64
C LEU A 91 -0.17 6.85 -0.63
N ALA A 92 -0.41 7.87 -1.45
CA ALA A 92 0.36 8.14 -2.66
C ALA A 92 1.83 8.50 -2.35
N ILE A 93 2.06 9.41 -1.39
CA ILE A 93 3.42 9.77 -0.94
C ILE A 93 4.13 8.54 -0.38
N GLY A 94 3.46 7.75 0.46
CA GLY A 94 3.99 6.52 1.02
C GLY A 94 4.42 5.52 -0.07
N TYR A 95 3.63 5.36 -1.14
CA TYR A 95 4.01 4.54 -2.29
C TYR A 95 5.33 5.02 -2.92
N PHE A 96 5.46 6.31 -3.22
CA PHE A 96 6.68 6.86 -3.81
C PHE A 96 7.89 6.74 -2.88
N LEU A 97 7.70 6.91 -1.57
CA LEU A 97 8.78 6.71 -0.60
C LEU A 97 9.26 5.26 -0.58
N VAL A 98 8.35 4.28 -0.67
CA VAL A 98 8.73 2.86 -0.75
C VAL A 98 9.50 2.56 -2.04
N GLU A 99 9.06 3.10 -3.18
CA GLU A 99 9.78 2.94 -4.44
C GLU A 99 11.15 3.63 -4.42
N ALA A 100 11.29 4.79 -3.76
CA ALA A 100 12.58 5.42 -3.52
C ALA A 100 13.48 4.58 -2.62
N ALA A 101 12.95 4.00 -1.54
CA ALA A 101 13.70 3.11 -0.64
C ALA A 101 14.21 1.85 -1.34
N ARG A 102 13.50 1.33 -2.33
CA ARG A 102 13.97 0.19 -3.16
C ARG A 102 15.23 0.51 -3.95
N GLN A 103 15.42 1.78 -4.31
CA GLN A 103 16.56 2.24 -5.10
C GLN A 103 17.69 2.81 -4.22
N LYS A 104 17.38 3.14 -2.96
CA LYS A 104 18.32 3.72 -2.00
C LYS A 104 19.43 2.74 -1.62
N GLU A 105 20.68 3.17 -1.76
CA GLU A 105 21.85 2.40 -1.33
C GLU A 105 21.95 2.38 0.20
N PRO A 106 22.43 1.26 0.80
CA PRO A 106 22.71 1.23 2.22
C PRO A 106 23.86 2.19 2.53
N ILE A 107 23.74 2.95 3.62
CA ILE A 107 24.83 3.80 4.10
C ILE A 107 25.92 2.85 4.60
N ALA A 108 27.17 3.06 4.18
CA ALA A 108 28.32 2.15 4.32
C ALA A 108 28.63 1.59 5.73
N LYS A 109 27.92 2.02 6.77
CA LYS A 109 28.01 1.47 8.14
C LYS A 109 27.17 0.20 8.38
N GLU A 110 26.31 -0.21 7.46
CA GLU A 110 25.50 -1.45 7.56
C GLU A 110 26.10 -2.64 6.80
N ALA A 111 27.33 -2.51 6.27
CA ALA A 111 28.03 -3.54 5.50
C ALA A 111 29.14 -4.27 6.29
N ALA A 112 29.16 -4.16 7.62
CA ALA A 112 30.10 -4.83 8.51
C ALA A 112 29.38 -5.88 9.38
#